data_AF-D1CSC7-F1
#
_entry.id   AF-D1CSC7-F1
#
_cell.length_a   1.000
_cell.length_b   1.000
_cell.length_c   1.000
_cell.angle_alpha   90.00
_cell.angle_beta   90.00
_cell.angle_gamma   90.00
#
_symmetry.space_group_name_H-M   'P 1'
#
loop_
_entity.id
_entity.type
_entity.pdbx_description
1 polymer ?
#
loop_
_entity_poly.entity_id
_entity_poly.type
_entity_poly.pdbx_seq_one_letter_code
_entity_poly.pdbx_strand_id
1 'polypeptide(L)' 'MLVVEDEMLVAMTIEDTLLAAGMQIVGLAPTVDRALQLLNDATKIDVVVLDINLQ' A
#
# COMPACT_ATOMS: atom_id res chain seq x y z
N MET A 1 -7.32 1.42 -1.23
CA MET A 1 -6.01 2.09 -1.39
C MET A 1 -4.91 1.05 -1.22
N LEU A 2 -3.78 1.19 -1.93
CA LEU A 2 -2.63 0.29 -1.82
C LEU A 2 -1.42 1.11 -1.37
N VAL A 3 -0.63 0.61 -0.42
CA VAL A 3 0.62 1.24 0.00
C VAL A 3 1.77 0.33 -0.40
N VAL A 4 2.78 0.88 -1.08
CA VAL A 4 3.95 0.16 -1.56
C VAL A 4 5.18 0.77 -0.92
N GLU A 5 5.77 0.04 0.03
CA GLU A 5 6.79 0.52 0.95
C GLU A 5 7.59 -0.69 1.44
N ASP A 6 8.91 -0.68 1.24
CA ASP A 6 9.80 -1.79 1.61
C ASP A 6 10.01 -1.87 3.13
N GLU A 7 10.00 -0.71 3.81
CA GLU A 7 10.07 -0.64 5.27
C GLU A 7 8.71 -0.91 5.93
N MET A 8 8.55 -2.11 6.49
CA MET A 8 7.28 -2.55 7.09
C MET A 8 6.76 -1.64 8.21
N LEU A 9 7.66 -1.05 9.02
CA LEU A 9 7.27 -0.12 10.09
C LEU A 9 6.70 1.19 9.53
N VAL A 10 7.28 1.70 8.44
CA VAL A 10 6.79 2.88 7.73
C VAL A 10 5.44 2.57 7.10
N ALA A 11 5.33 1.43 6.42
CA ALA A 11 4.09 0.95 5.80
C ALA A 11 2.93 0.86 6.80
N MET A 12 3.16 0.26 7.97
CA MET A 12 2.17 0.15 9.04
C MET A 12 1.78 1.51 9.62
N THR A 13 2.74 2.43 9.77
CA THR A 13 2.46 3.78 10.28
C THR A 13 1.58 4.57 9.30
N ILE A 14 1.87 4.45 8.00
CA ILE A 14 1.05 5.01 6.93
C ILE A 14 -0.33 4.37 6.96
N GLU A 15 -0.41 3.03 7.07
CA GLU A 15 -1.68 2.29 7.16
C GLU A 15 -2.56 2.81 8.30
N ASP A 16 -2.04 2.86 9.52
CA ASP A 16 -2.76 3.32 10.70
C ASP A 16 -3.26 4.75 10.54
N THR A 17 -2.45 5.63 9.96
CA THR A 17 -2.82 7.03 9.71
C THR A 17 -3.99 7.13 8.72
N LEU A 18 -3.94 6.35 7.64
CA LEU A 18 -4.97 6.33 6.60
C LEU A 18 -6.26 5.66 7.11
N LEU A 19 -6.15 4.58 7.88
CA LEU A 19 -7.28 3.93 8.55
C LEU A 19 -7.96 4.88 9.55
N ALA A 20 -7.17 5.62 10.34
CA ALA A 20 -7.70 6.64 11.27
C ALA A 20 -8.41 7.79 10.54
N ALA A 21 -8.00 8.10 9.31
CA ALA A 21 -8.71 9.04 8.43
C ALA A 21 -10.00 8.47 7.80
N GLY A 22 -10.37 7.22 8.10
CA GLY A 22 -11.56 6.55 7.60
C GLY A 22 -11.41 5.92 6.21
N MET A 23 -10.18 5.78 5.71
CA MET A 23 -9.92 5.15 4.42
C MET A 23 -9.84 3.64 4.54
N GLN A 24 -10.04 2.96 3.42
CA GLN A 24 -9.97 1.50 3.31
C GLN A 24 -8.73 1.09 2.53
N ILE A 25 -7.90 0.27 3.16
CA ILE A 25 -6.65 -0.23 2.58
C ILE A 25 -6.87 -1.66 2.12
N VAL A 26 -6.49 -1.92 0.87
CA VAL A 26 -6.57 -3.22 0.21
C VAL A 26 -5.38 -4.09 0.63
N GLY A 27 -4.24 -3.47 0.92
CA GLY A 27 -3.10 -4.12 1.53
C GLY A 27 -1.83 -3.26 1.50
N LEU A 28 -0.78 -3.81 2.10
CA LEU A 28 0.59 -3.31 2.07
C LEU A 28 1.44 -4.19 1.16
N ALA A 29 2.29 -3.58 0.34
CA ALA A 29 3.17 -4.28 -0.59
C ALA A 29 4.62 -3.86 -0.35
N PRO A 30 5.51 -4.77 0.10
CA PRO A 30 6.92 -4.46 0.30
C PRO A 30 7.73 -4.34 -0.99
N THR A 31 7.16 -4.76 -2.13
CA THR A 31 7.81 -4.70 -3.43
C THR A 31 6.82 -4.34 -4.52
N VAL A 32 7.35 -3.82 -5.64
CA VAL A 32 6.54 -3.51 -6.84
C VAL A 32 5.83 -4.76 -7.37
N ASP A 33 6.52 -5.91 -7.39
CA ASP A 33 5.90 -7.17 -7.86
C ASP A 33 4.69 -7.56 -7.02
N ARG A 34 4.79 -7.42 -5.69
CA ARG A 34 3.66 -7.70 -4.79
C ARG A 34 2.54 -6.69 -5.00
N ALA A 35 2.87 -5.42 -5.23
CA ALA A 35 1.89 -4.38 -5.54
C ALA A 35 1.13 -4.69 -6.83
N LEU A 36 1.84 -5.12 -7.89
CA LEU A 36 1.24 -5.53 -9.16
C LEU A 36 0.32 -6.75 -9.01
N GLN A 37 0.71 -7.73 -8.21
CA GLN A 37 -0.19 -8.86 -7.89
C GLN A 37 -1.47 -8.39 -7.21
N LEU A 38 -1.35 -7.53 -6.20
CA LEU A 38 -2.52 -6.97 -5.50
C LEU A 38 -3.39 -6.11 -6.41
N LEU A 39 -2.79 -5.39 -7.37
CA LEU A 39 -3.53 -4.63 -8.38
C LEU A 39 -4.32 -5.54 -9.33
N ASN A 40 -3.77 -6.70 -9.69
CA ASN A 40 -4.44 -7.66 -10.56
C ASN A 40 -5.55 -8.44 -9.82
N ASP A 41 -5.34 -8.74 -8.54
CA ASP A 41 -6.29 -9.48 -7.71
C ASP A 41 -7.42 -8.59 -7.18
N ALA A 42 -7.16 -7.30 -6.99
CA ALA A 42 -8.14 -6.36 -6.46
C ALA A 42 -9.10 -5.85 -7.54
N THR A 43 -10.39 -5.89 -7.25
CA THR A 43 -11.43 -5.44 -8.18
C THR A 43 -11.45 -3.91 -8.36
N LYS A 44 -10.98 -3.14 -7.37
CA LYS A 44 -10.91 -1.68 -7.44
C LYS A 44 -9.87 -1.09 -6.48
N ILE A 45 -8.93 -0.32 -7.01
CA ILE A 45 -7.99 0.50 -6.24
C ILE A 45 -8.07 1.93 -6.77
N ASP A 46 -8.57 2.85 -5.95
CA ASP A 46 -8.73 4.26 -6.33
C ASP A 46 -7.44 5.08 -6.17
N VAL A 47 -6.56 4.66 -5.25
CA VAL A 47 -5.34 5.38 -4.88
C VAL A 47 -4.24 4.39 -4.52
N VAL A 48 -3.03 4.68 -4.97
CA VAL A 48 -1.80 3.96 -4.62
C VAL A 48 -0.80 4.95 -4.05
N VAL A 49 -0.22 4.64 -2.89
CA VAL A 49 0.92 5.35 -2.30
C VAL A 49 2.14 4.49 -2.58
N LEU A 50 3.15 5.05 -3.24
CA LEU A 50 4.35 4.35 -3.68
C LEU A 50 5.55 5.09 -3.13
N ASP A 51 6.42 4.40 -2.39
CA ASP A 51 7.74 4.96 -2.10
C ASP A 51 8.59 5.01 -3.37
N ILE A 52 9.26 6.15 -3.56
CA ILE A 52 10.12 6.41 -4.69
C ILE A 52 11.48 5.69 -4.56
N ASN A 53 11.87 5.31 -3.35
CA ASN A 53 13.18 4.73 -3.05
C ASN A 53 13.11 3.22 -2.78
N LEU A 54 12.10 2.53 -3.29
CA LEU A 54 12.01 1.07 -3.21
C LEU A 54 13.32 0.43 -3.68
N GLN A 55 13.97 -0.31 -2.78
CA GLN A 55 15.23 -1.02 -3.04
C GLN A 55 15.01 -2.44 -3.57
#